data_AF-A0A839IX33-F1
#
_entry.id   AF-A0A839IX33-F1
#
_cell.length_a   1.000
_cell.length_b   1.000
_cell.length_c   1.000
_cell.angle_alpha   90.00
_cell.angle_beta   90.00
_cell.angle_gamma   90.00
#
_symmetry.space_group_name_H-M   'P 1'
#
loop_
_entity.id
_entity.type
_entity.pdbx_description
1 polymer ?
#
loop_
_entity_poly.entity_id
_entity_poly.type
_entity_poly.pdbx_seq_one_letter_code
_entity_poly.pdbx_strand_id
1 'polypeptide(L)'
;IVFTNKTPLNKTVLSKSKALKYIGVLATGYNVVDIEATRQKGIVVTNVPDYSSVSVAQFTMALILELCHHVGAHNKAVQQGDWIKSKDFSFWNYPLIEL
;
A
#
# COMPACT_ATOMS: atom_id res chain seq x y z
N ILE A 1 -13.83 -22.97 0.00
CA ILE A 1 -12.66 -22.18 0.47
C ILE A 1 -12.59 -20.92 -0.39
N VAL A 2 -12.23 -19.77 0.17
CA VAL A 2 -12.01 -18.54 -0.62
C VAL A 2 -10.76 -17.81 -0.15
N PHE A 3 -10.09 -17.14 -1.08
CA PHE A 3 -9.02 -16.18 -0.80
C PHE A 3 -9.46 -14.79 -1.26
N THR A 4 -9.21 -13.77 -0.45
CA THR A 4 -9.61 -12.38 -0.77
C THR A 4 -8.54 -11.40 -0.30
N ASN A 5 -8.46 -10.25 -0.94
CA ASN A 5 -7.63 -9.13 -0.47
C ASN A 5 -8.50 -7.95 -0.05
N LYS A 6 -9.37 -7.48 -0.97
CA LYS A 6 -10.19 -6.27 -0.77
C LYS A 6 -11.68 -6.45 -1.10
N THR A 7 -12.09 -7.63 -1.58
CA THR A 7 -13.51 -7.91 -1.83
C THR A 7 -14.26 -8.04 -0.51
N PRO A 8 -15.28 -7.20 -0.23
CA PRO A 8 -16.01 -7.24 1.02
C PRO A 8 -16.82 -8.53 1.19
N LEU A 9 -16.63 -9.21 2.32
CA LEU A 9 -17.37 -10.40 2.75
C LEU A 9 -18.20 -10.06 3.99
N ASN A 10 -19.22 -9.22 3.79
CA ASN A 10 -20.15 -8.82 4.84
C ASN A 10 -21.19 -9.92 5.15
N LYS A 11 -21.98 -9.73 6.21
CA LYS A 11 -23.05 -10.67 6.62
C LYS A 11 -23.97 -11.12 5.48
N THR A 12 -24.36 -10.21 4.59
CA THR A 12 -25.28 -10.52 3.46
C THR A 12 -24.62 -11.44 2.44
N VAL A 13 -23.34 -11.26 2.15
CA VAL A 13 -22.59 -12.16 1.26
C VAL A 13 -22.39 -13.51 1.94
N LEU A 14 -21.96 -13.49 3.20
CA LEU A 14 -21.70 -14.71 3.97
C LEU A 14 -22.97 -15.52 4.16
N SER A 15 -24.14 -14.90 4.37
CA SER A 15 -25.43 -15.60 4.57
C SER A 15 -25.80 -16.49 3.39
N LYS A 16 -25.53 -16.05 2.16
CA LYS A 16 -25.78 -16.78 0.91
C LYS A 16 -24.83 -17.95 0.69
N SER A 17 -23.69 -17.98 1.39
CA SER A 17 -22.72 -19.06 1.27
C SER A 17 -23.00 -20.17 2.29
N LYS A 18 -23.42 -21.33 1.79
CA LYS A 18 -23.78 -22.51 2.61
C LYS A 18 -22.61 -23.49 2.81
N ALA A 19 -21.68 -23.55 1.86
CA ALA A 19 -20.58 -24.52 1.84
C ALA A 19 -19.21 -23.91 2.22
N LEU A 20 -19.15 -22.61 2.50
CA LEU A 20 -17.89 -21.95 2.87
C LEU A 20 -17.45 -22.39 4.28
N LYS A 21 -16.19 -22.80 4.37
CA LYS A 21 -15.56 -23.30 5.62
C LYS A 21 -14.31 -22.51 6.02
N TYR A 22 -13.70 -21.79 5.08
CA TYR A 22 -12.43 -21.08 5.28
C TYR A 22 -12.32 -19.86 4.37
N ILE A 23 -11.79 -18.78 4.93
CA ILE A 23 -11.41 -17.53 4.26
C ILE A 23 -9.93 -17.25 4.56
N GLY A 24 -9.09 -17.17 3.53
CA GLY A 24 -7.73 -16.66 3.65
C GLY A 24 -7.64 -15.22 3.16
N VAL A 25 -7.27 -14.29 4.03
CA VAL A 25 -7.07 -12.88 3.68
C VAL A 25 -5.63 -12.67 3.25
N LEU A 26 -5.44 -12.23 2.00
CA LEU A 26 -4.15 -11.94 1.37
C LEU A 26 -3.60 -10.56 1.79
N ALA A 27 -3.69 -10.25 3.09
CA ALA A 27 -3.25 -9.01 3.71
C ALA A 27 -3.17 -9.20 5.24
N THR A 28 -2.54 -8.27 5.94
CA THR A 28 -2.58 -8.21 7.41
C THR A 28 -3.93 -7.69 7.90
N GLY A 29 -4.47 -6.64 7.27
CA GLY A 29 -5.79 -6.10 7.58
C GLY A 29 -6.92 -6.94 6.98
N TYR A 30 -7.92 -7.27 7.81
CA TYR A 30 -9.06 -8.14 7.47
C TYR A 30 -10.42 -7.47 7.70
N ASN A 31 -10.47 -6.14 7.81
CA ASN A 31 -11.68 -5.35 8.05
C ASN A 31 -12.76 -5.49 6.94
N VAL A 32 -12.39 -6.05 5.79
CA VAL A 32 -13.33 -6.39 4.70
C VAL A 32 -14.15 -7.65 4.98
N VAL A 33 -13.81 -8.43 6.02
CA VAL A 33 -14.52 -9.65 6.42
C VAL A 33 -15.30 -9.38 7.70
N ASP A 34 -16.59 -9.71 7.71
CA ASP A 34 -17.42 -9.66 8.91
C ASP A 34 -17.08 -10.84 9.84
N ILE A 35 -16.16 -10.60 10.77
CA ILE A 35 -15.63 -11.63 11.68
C ILE A 35 -16.73 -12.23 12.56
N GLU A 36 -17.69 -11.42 13.03
CA GLU A 36 -18.82 -11.93 13.83
C GLU A 36 -19.69 -12.90 13.03
N ALA A 37 -20.05 -12.54 11.79
CA ALA A 37 -20.83 -13.41 10.92
C ALA A 37 -20.08 -14.71 10.57
N THR A 38 -18.75 -14.65 10.39
CA THR A 38 -17.94 -15.87 10.17
C THR A 38 -17.90 -16.77 11.40
N ARG A 39 -17.78 -16.21 12.60
CA ARG A 39 -17.79 -16.96 13.87
C ARG A 39 -19.11 -17.69 14.08
N GLN A 40 -20.24 -17.02 13.85
CA GLN A 40 -21.58 -17.62 13.95
C GLN A 40 -21.78 -18.79 12.98
N LYS A 41 -21.10 -18.78 11.83
CA LYS A 41 -21.16 -19.83 10.81
C LYS A 41 -20.09 -20.91 10.96
N GLY A 42 -19.18 -20.79 11.93
CA GLY A 42 -18.04 -21.69 12.07
C GLY A 42 -17.08 -21.64 10.88
N ILE A 43 -16.91 -20.47 10.27
CA ILE A 43 -15.97 -20.25 9.16
C ILE A 43 -14.65 -19.77 9.75
N VAL A 44 -13.55 -20.48 9.45
CA VAL A 44 -12.21 -20.05 9.87
C VAL A 44 -11.73 -18.90 8.99
N VAL A 45 -11.14 -17.88 9.62
CA VAL A 45 -10.53 -16.75 8.93
C VAL A 45 -9.06 -16.66 9.35
N THR A 46 -8.17 -16.55 8.37
CA THR A 46 -6.74 -16.27 8.60
C THR A 46 -6.31 -15.05 7.80
N ASN A 47 -5.26 -14.38 8.26
CA ASN A 47 -4.62 -13.27 7.59
C ASN A 47 -3.11 -13.57 7.43
N VAL A 48 -2.39 -12.64 6.80
CA VAL A 48 -0.93 -12.75 6.67
C VAL A 48 -0.28 -11.55 7.37
N PRO A 49 0.19 -11.71 8.62
CA PRO A 49 0.99 -10.69 9.30
C PRO A 49 2.41 -10.62 8.72
N ASP A 50 3.12 -9.52 9.00
CA ASP A 50 4.57 -9.32 8.81
C ASP A 50 5.16 -9.44 7.39
N TYR A 51 4.37 -9.80 6.38
CA TYR A 51 4.87 -9.96 5.00
C TYR A 51 5.43 -8.68 4.38
N SER A 52 5.10 -7.50 4.94
CA SER A 52 5.45 -6.20 4.36
C SER A 52 6.17 -5.26 5.32
N SER A 53 6.57 -5.68 6.52
CA SER A 53 7.16 -4.77 7.53
C SER A 53 8.36 -3.98 6.99
N VAL A 54 9.31 -4.67 6.35
CA VAL A 54 10.49 -4.02 5.73
C VAL A 54 10.08 -3.19 4.52
N SER A 55 9.17 -3.69 3.69
CA SER A 55 8.72 -2.96 2.50
C SER A 55 8.04 -1.65 2.87
N VAL A 56 7.13 -1.66 3.85
CA VAL A 56 6.46 -0.46 4.35
C VAL A 56 7.49 0.54 4.87
N ALA A 57 8.47 0.12 5.66
CA ALA A 57 9.54 1.00 6.15
C ALA A 57 10.36 1.62 5.00
N GLN A 58 10.72 0.82 3.98
CA GLN A 58 11.42 1.30 2.80
C GLN A 58 10.60 2.34 2.04
N PHE A 59 9.30 2.11 1.83
CA PHE A 59 8.42 3.07 1.17
C PHE A 59 8.23 4.35 2.00
N THR A 60 8.17 4.26 3.33
CA THR A 60 8.15 5.44 4.20
C THR A 60 9.40 6.29 3.99
N MET A 61 10.59 5.69 4.02
CA MET A 61 11.85 6.42 3.77
C MET A 61 11.92 6.98 2.34
N ALA A 62 11.46 6.22 1.34
CA ALA A 62 11.43 6.68 -0.04
C ALA A 62 10.54 7.91 -0.23
N LEU A 63 9.35 7.93 0.39
CA LEU A 63 8.45 9.08 0.35
C LEU A 63 9.02 10.30 1.08
N ILE A 64 9.66 10.10 2.24
CA ILE A 64 10.32 11.16 2.99
C ILE A 64 11.43 11.80 2.13
N LEU A 65 12.29 10.98 1.52
CA LEU A 65 13.38 11.47 0.66
C LEU A 65 12.85 12.18 -0.60
N GLU A 66 11.77 11.69 -1.21
CA GLU A 66 11.14 12.36 -2.35
C GLU A 66 10.58 13.73 -1.94
N LEU A 67 9.99 13.86 -0.75
CA LEU A 67 9.50 15.15 -0.27
C LEU A 67 10.63 16.14 0.09
N CYS A 68 11.76 15.64 0.58
CA CYS A 68 12.91 16.47 0.95
C CYS A 68 13.76 16.91 -0.24
N HIS A 69 13.90 16.05 -1.25
CA HIS A 69 14.84 16.26 -2.36
C HIS A 69 14.16 16.40 -3.73
N HIS A 70 12.86 16.09 -3.82
CA HIS A 70 12.08 16.18 -5.06
C HIS A 70 12.77 15.48 -6.23
N VAL A 71 13.30 14.29 -6.01
CA VAL A 71 14.16 13.57 -6.96
C VAL A 71 13.41 13.33 -8.27
N GLY A 72 12.14 12.93 -8.19
CA GLY A 72 11.30 12.72 -9.37
C GLY A 72 11.09 13.99 -10.19
N ALA A 73 10.84 15.12 -9.51
CA ALA A 73 10.63 16.41 -10.17
C ALA A 73 11.92 16.92 -10.85
N HIS A 74 13.06 16.83 -10.17
CA HIS A 74 14.35 17.22 -10.73
C HIS A 74 14.75 16.31 -11.91
N ASN A 75 14.57 14.99 -11.80
CA ASN A 75 14.79 14.07 -12.91
C ASN A 75 13.99 14.49 -14.17
N LYS A 76 12.72 14.83 -14.00
CA LYS A 76 11.88 15.31 -15.11
C LYS A 76 12.41 16.61 -15.71
N ALA A 77 12.80 17.58 -14.89
CA ALA A 77 13.31 18.87 -15.35
C ALA A 77 14.63 18.71 -16.15
N VAL A 78 15.52 17.84 -15.70
CA VAL A 78 16.76 17.52 -16.42
C VAL A 78 16.45 16.92 -17.79
N GLN A 79 15.51 15.98 -17.88
CA GLN A 79 15.08 15.39 -19.15
C GLN A 79 14.42 16.41 -20.09
N GLN A 80 13.84 17.48 -19.55
CA GLN A 80 13.28 18.61 -20.31
C GLN A 80 14.34 19.63 -20.76
N GLY A 81 15.61 19.40 -20.41
CA GLY A 81 16.74 20.24 -20.75
C GLY A 81 16.87 21.48 -19.87
N ASP A 82 16.17 21.53 -18.74
CA ASP A 82 16.16 22.73 -17.87
C ASP A 82 17.53 22.99 -17.25
N TRP A 83 18.29 21.93 -16.93
CA TRP A 83 19.67 22.07 -16.43
C TRP A 83 20.59 22.69 -17.50
N ILE A 84 20.50 22.25 -18.76
CA ILE A 84 21.33 22.79 -19.85
C ILE A 84 21.02 24.27 -20.11
N LYS A 85 19.77 24.68 -19.89
CA LYS A 85 19.33 26.08 -20.01
C LYS A 85 19.64 26.91 -18.76
N SER A 86 19.99 26.27 -17.65
CA SER A 86 20.31 26.95 -16.39
C SER A 86 21.55 27.82 -16.55
N LYS A 87 21.49 29.04 -16.03
CA LYS A 87 22.66 29.92 -15.95
C LYS A 87 23.62 29.47 -14.84
N ASP A 88 23.06 28.86 -13.80
CA ASP A 88 23.81 28.35 -12.66
C ASP A 88 24.25 26.91 -12.92
N PHE A 89 25.50 26.61 -12.55
CA PHE A 89 26.05 25.26 -12.62
C PHE A 89 25.31 24.28 -11.69
N SER A 90 24.95 24.75 -10.50
CA SER A 90 24.16 24.01 -9.51
C SER A 90 22.67 24.27 -9.71
N PHE A 91 21.99 23.37 -10.41
CA PHE A 91 20.57 23.48 -10.73
C PHE A 91 19.69 22.76 -9.70
N TRP A 92 18.67 23.47 -9.21
CA TRP A 92 17.53 22.90 -8.50
C TRP A 92 16.27 23.75 -8.75
N ASN A 93 15.11 23.10 -8.77
CA ASN A 93 13.80 23.75 -8.88
C ASN A 93 13.11 23.91 -7.52
N TYR A 94 13.54 23.14 -6.52
CA TYR A 94 13.00 23.14 -5.17
C TYR A 94 14.14 23.19 -4.16
N PRO A 95 13.93 23.81 -2.98
CA PRO A 95 14.87 23.69 -1.88
C PRO A 95 15.12 22.21 -1.55
N LEU A 96 16.39 21.84 -1.40
CA LEU A 96 16.78 20.51 -0.94
C LEU A 96 16.91 20.57 0.59
N ILE A 97 16.03 19.88 1.29
CA ILE A 97 16.00 19.85 2.76
C ILE A 97 16.76 18.61 3.24
N GLU A 98 17.70 18.79 4.18
CA GLU A 98 18.40 17.69 4.85
C GLU A 98 17.51 17.07 5.94
N LEU A 99 17.61 15.74 6.12
CA LEU A 99 16.87 14.95 7.09
C LEU A 99 17.57 14.83 8.44
#